data_AF-A0A8B7RR10-F1
#
_entry.id   AF-A0A8B7RR10-F1
#
_cell.length_a   1.000
_cell.length_b   1.000
_cell.length_c   1.000
_cell.angle_alpha   90.00
_cell.angle_beta   90.00
_cell.angle_gamma   90.00
#
_symmetry.space_group_name_H-M   'P 1'
#
loop_
_entity.id
_entity.type
_entity.pdbx_description
1 polymer ?
#
loop_
_entity_poly.entity_id
_entity_poly.type
_entity_poly.pdbx_seq_one_letter_code
_entity_poly.pdbx_strand_id
1 'polypeptide(L)'
;MDWSLAFVLVISLLVTYASLLLLLALLLRLCGQPLHLHTIHKVLLLLVMLLVATGLVGMDVQWRQEWRSLRLSLQATAPFIHIGAAAGITLLAWPVAHTFYHIRRTGPKILLLFLFLGAALAIYLAPLCISSPCLMEPRDLPPKPGLVGHRGAPMLAPENTLMSLRKTAECGATVFETDVMVSSDGIPFLMHDEHLSRTTDVASVFPARITDHSSDFSWAELKRLNAGAWFLERRPFWGAKPLSGHDRKEAETQTVPMLEELLKEAALLNLSIMFDLRRPPRNHTYYDTFVNQTLETVLSSRVPQAMVLWLPDEDRAHVQQRAPRMRQIYGQQGGDTTERPQFLNLPYQDLPLLDIKALHQDNVSVNLFVVNKAWLFSLLWCAGVDSVTTNDCQLLQQMRNPVWLIPPQTYLMMWLVTDCVSILVLLWTFLLHGRCAGERERTGLEAAVLLTRINNFMME
;
A
#
# COMPACT_ATOMS: atom_id res chain seq x y z
N MET A 1 -3.41 1.99 17.23
CA MET A 1 -4.35 2.88 16.51
C MET A 1 -3.52 3.59 15.48
N ASP A 2 -3.77 3.35 14.20
CA ASP A 2 -2.96 3.90 13.11
C ASP A 2 -3.22 5.39 12.98
N TRP A 3 -2.42 6.19 13.71
CA TRP A 3 -2.47 7.66 13.68
C TRP A 3 -2.29 8.22 12.27
N SER A 4 -1.74 7.43 11.34
CA SER A 4 -1.56 7.77 9.92
C SER A 4 -2.88 8.13 9.23
N LEU A 5 -3.99 7.42 9.49
CA LEU A 5 -5.26 7.73 8.83
C LEU A 5 -5.82 9.07 9.31
N ALA A 6 -5.80 9.29 10.62
CA ALA A 6 -6.23 10.56 11.21
C ALA A 6 -5.34 11.71 10.71
N PHE A 7 -4.03 11.49 10.63
CA PHE A 7 -3.05 12.44 10.13
C PHE A 7 -3.30 12.79 8.66
N VAL A 8 -3.51 11.79 7.79
CA VAL A 8 -3.83 12.01 6.37
C VAL A 8 -5.14 12.79 6.22
N LEU A 9 -6.19 12.43 6.96
CA LEU A 9 -7.46 13.16 6.91
C LEU A 9 -7.31 14.63 7.32
N VAL A 10 -6.57 14.90 8.41
CA VAL A 10 -6.31 16.26 8.88
C VAL A 10 -5.51 17.05 7.84
N ILE A 11 -4.44 16.47 7.29
CA ILE A 11 -3.65 17.13 6.24
C ILE A 11 -4.49 17.39 4.99
N SER A 12 -5.24 16.40 4.51
CA SER A 12 -6.10 16.56 3.34
C SER A 12 -7.11 17.69 3.53
N LEU A 13 -7.72 17.80 4.72
CA LEU A 13 -8.63 18.89 5.05
C LEU A 13 -7.91 20.26 5.03
N LEU A 14 -6.74 20.34 5.68
CA LEU A 14 -5.93 21.57 5.75
C LEU A 14 -5.44 22.03 4.37
N VAL A 15 -4.99 21.11 3.53
CA VAL A 15 -4.56 21.40 2.16
C VAL A 15 -5.74 21.85 1.32
N THR A 16 -6.88 21.16 1.38
CA THR A 16 -8.11 21.56 0.66
C THR A 16 -8.54 22.97 1.05
N TYR A 17 -8.53 23.26 2.34
CA TYR A 17 -8.83 24.57 2.89
C TYR A 17 -7.87 25.66 2.35
N ALA A 18 -6.56 25.40 2.37
CA ALA A 18 -5.55 26.31 1.84
C ALA A 18 -5.73 26.57 0.34
N SER A 19 -6.02 25.53 -0.45
CA SER A 19 -6.27 25.63 -1.89
C SER A 19 -7.51 26.47 -2.20
N LEU A 20 -8.61 26.30 -1.44
CA LEU A 20 -9.83 27.10 -1.60
C LEU A 20 -9.60 28.58 -1.27
N LEU A 21 -8.81 28.87 -0.22
CA LEU A 21 -8.43 30.24 0.11
C LEU A 21 -7.58 30.87 -0.99
N LEU A 22 -6.61 30.13 -1.54
CA LEU A 22 -5.76 30.62 -2.64
C LEU A 22 -6.61 30.93 -3.88
N LEU A 23 -7.56 30.06 -4.21
CA LEU A 23 -8.50 30.26 -5.31
C LEU A 23 -9.37 31.50 -5.08
N LEU A 24 -9.98 31.64 -3.89
CA LEU A 24 -10.78 32.80 -3.54
C LEU A 24 -9.94 34.09 -3.61
N ALA A 25 -8.71 34.05 -3.13
CA ALA A 25 -7.80 35.17 -3.17
C ALA A 25 -7.48 35.62 -4.61
N LEU A 26 -7.26 34.65 -5.51
CA LEU A 26 -7.09 34.90 -6.93
C LEU A 26 -8.34 35.55 -7.55
N LEU A 27 -9.52 35.00 -7.27
CA LEU A 27 -10.80 35.52 -7.78
C LEU A 27 -11.05 36.97 -7.31
N LEU A 28 -10.81 37.27 -6.02
CA LEU A 28 -10.95 38.61 -5.46
C LEU A 28 -9.99 39.61 -6.10
N ARG A 29 -8.73 39.22 -6.29
CA ARG A 29 -7.71 40.06 -6.93
C ARG A 29 -8.07 40.37 -8.39
N LEU A 30 -8.62 39.40 -9.12
CA LEU A 30 -9.10 39.60 -10.49
C LEU A 30 -10.32 40.53 -10.55
N CYS A 31 -11.17 40.54 -9.52
CA CYS A 31 -12.26 41.51 -9.35
C CYS A 31 -11.79 42.90 -8.88
N GLY A 32 -10.49 43.11 -8.66
CA GLY A 32 -9.95 44.37 -8.14
C GLY A 32 -10.32 44.65 -6.69
N GLN A 33 -10.75 43.63 -5.95
CA GLN A 33 -11.10 43.74 -4.53
C GLN A 33 -9.83 43.63 -3.66
N PRO A 34 -9.75 44.37 -2.56
CA PRO A 34 -8.63 44.26 -1.64
C PRO A 34 -8.63 42.91 -0.93
N LEU A 35 -7.44 42.32 -0.82
CA LEU A 35 -7.22 41.04 -0.13
C LEU A 35 -7.11 41.25 1.38
N HIS A 36 -8.26 41.33 2.05
CA HIS A 36 -8.31 41.37 3.51
C HIS A 36 -8.45 39.96 4.08
N LEU A 37 -7.31 39.29 4.26
CA LEU A 37 -7.26 37.98 4.92
C LEU A 37 -7.10 38.16 6.44
N HIS A 38 -8.03 37.61 7.21
CA HIS A 38 -7.97 37.63 8.68
C HIS A 38 -6.68 36.95 9.19
N THR A 39 -6.11 37.45 10.30
CA THR A 39 -4.83 36.98 10.84
C THR A 39 -4.83 35.47 11.13
N ILE A 40 -5.96 34.92 11.58
CA ILE A 40 -6.13 33.47 11.80
C ILE A 40 -5.83 32.67 10.54
N HIS A 41 -6.34 33.09 9.37
CA HIS A 41 -6.11 32.38 8.12
C HIS A 41 -4.66 32.50 7.65
N LYS A 42 -3.99 33.62 7.93
CA LYS A 42 -2.54 33.79 7.65
C LYS A 42 -1.70 32.82 8.48
N VAL A 43 -1.98 32.74 9.79
CA VAL A 43 -1.31 31.82 10.70
C VAL A 43 -1.58 30.38 10.29
N LEU A 44 -2.84 30.05 9.97
CA LEU A 44 -3.23 28.72 9.54
C LEU A 44 -2.53 28.32 8.23
N LEU A 45 -2.46 29.21 7.22
CA LEU A 45 -1.73 28.94 5.98
C LEU A 45 -0.24 28.68 6.20
N LEU A 46 0.42 29.49 7.05
CA LEU A 46 1.82 29.26 7.42
C LEU A 46 2.01 27.91 8.12
N LEU A 47 1.08 27.56 9.02
CA LEU A 47 1.07 26.26 9.70
C LEU A 47 0.88 25.12 8.71
N VAL A 48 -0.06 25.22 7.77
CA VAL A 48 -0.27 24.21 6.71
C VAL A 48 0.98 24.06 5.86
N MET A 49 1.59 25.16 5.42
CA MET A 49 2.82 25.12 4.62
C MET A 49 3.97 24.44 5.38
N LEU A 50 4.15 24.75 6.67
CA LEU A 50 5.16 24.12 7.50
C LEU A 50 4.87 22.62 7.70
N LEU A 51 3.61 22.25 7.93
CA LEU A 51 3.18 20.85 8.10
C LEU A 51 3.40 20.05 6.81
N VAL A 52 3.04 20.61 5.66
CA VAL A 52 3.24 19.97 4.35
C VAL A 52 4.73 19.84 4.05
N ALA A 53 5.53 20.89 4.27
CA ALA A 53 6.98 20.83 4.05
C ALA A 53 7.65 19.81 4.97
N THR A 54 7.33 19.83 6.27
CA THR A 54 7.83 18.86 7.25
C THR A 54 7.38 17.44 6.91
N GLY A 55 6.13 17.28 6.48
CA GLY A 55 5.58 16.00 6.06
C GLY A 55 6.28 15.43 4.82
N LEU A 56 6.52 16.26 3.80
CA LEU A 56 7.25 15.86 2.59
C LEU A 56 8.71 15.49 2.90
N VAL A 57 9.40 16.28 3.74
CA VAL A 57 10.76 15.96 4.19
C VAL A 57 10.78 14.68 5.02
N GLY A 58 9.83 14.51 5.94
CA GLY A 58 9.69 13.30 6.75
C GLY A 58 9.44 12.05 5.89
N MET A 59 8.58 12.17 4.86
CA MET A 59 8.34 11.09 3.90
C MET A 59 9.59 10.77 3.08
N ASP A 60 10.35 11.76 2.63
CA ASP A 60 11.57 11.55 1.84
C ASP A 60 12.71 10.91 2.66
N VAL A 61 12.89 11.35 3.91
CA VAL A 61 13.97 10.86 4.78
C VAL A 61 13.63 9.50 5.39
N GLN A 62 12.39 9.31 5.88
CA GLN A 62 12.04 8.16 6.72
C GLN A 62 11.18 7.10 5.99
N TRP A 63 10.49 7.48 4.91
CA TRP A 63 9.56 6.60 4.18
C TRP A 63 9.80 6.60 2.66
N ARG A 64 11.07 6.64 2.24
CA ARG A 64 11.42 6.64 0.81
C ARG A 64 10.80 5.48 0.01
N GLN A 65 10.60 4.33 0.66
CA GLN A 65 9.94 3.17 0.07
C GLN A 65 8.44 3.37 -0.17
N GLU A 66 7.76 4.21 0.61
CA GLU A 66 6.31 4.46 0.46
C GLU A 66 5.97 5.30 -0.75
N TRP A 67 6.92 6.10 -1.26
CA TRP A 67 6.75 6.75 -2.56
C TRP A 67 6.51 5.75 -3.69
N ARG A 68 7.11 4.56 -3.61
CA ARG A 68 6.85 3.48 -4.56
C ARG A 68 5.47 2.86 -4.35
N SER A 69 5.04 2.67 -3.09
CA SER A 69 3.67 2.25 -2.75
C SER A 69 2.61 3.23 -3.31
N LEU A 70 2.88 4.54 -3.27
CA LEU A 70 1.98 5.56 -3.82
C LEU A 70 1.78 5.40 -5.33
N ARG A 71 2.86 5.14 -6.09
CA ARG A 71 2.77 4.90 -7.53
C ARG A 71 1.87 3.72 -7.85
N LEU A 72 1.98 2.63 -7.09
CA LEU A 72 1.12 1.45 -7.25
C LEU A 72 -0.34 1.75 -6.91
N SER A 73 -0.58 2.49 -5.82
CA SER A 73 -1.93 2.95 -5.47
C SER A 73 -2.53 3.82 -6.58
N LEU A 74 -1.74 4.71 -7.19
CA LEU A 74 -2.17 5.52 -8.33
C LEU A 74 -2.52 4.64 -9.53
N GLN A 75 -1.72 3.61 -9.87
CA GLN A 75 -2.07 2.68 -10.94
C GLN A 75 -3.39 1.93 -10.67
N ALA A 76 -3.67 1.58 -9.42
CA ALA A 76 -4.93 0.92 -9.06
C ALA A 76 -6.14 1.87 -9.07
N THR A 77 -5.95 3.15 -8.68
CA THR A 77 -7.06 4.10 -8.44
C THR A 77 -7.22 5.17 -9.52
N ALA A 78 -6.26 5.31 -10.44
CA ALA A 78 -6.24 6.37 -11.45
C ALA A 78 -7.55 6.50 -12.26
N PRO A 79 -8.21 5.41 -12.71
CA PRO A 79 -9.51 5.53 -13.39
C PRO A 79 -10.57 6.29 -12.59
N PHE A 80 -10.54 6.18 -11.26
CA PHE A 80 -11.49 6.85 -10.36
C PHE A 80 -11.05 8.26 -9.97
N ILE A 81 -9.73 8.51 -9.90
CA ILE A 81 -9.17 9.85 -9.63
C ILE A 81 -9.63 10.84 -10.69
N HIS A 82 -9.69 10.42 -11.97
CA HIS A 82 -10.22 11.24 -13.05
C HIS A 82 -11.65 11.73 -12.78
N ILE A 83 -12.53 10.83 -12.32
CA ILE A 83 -13.93 11.16 -11.99
C ILE A 83 -13.98 12.22 -10.89
N GLY A 84 -13.19 12.04 -9.83
CA GLY A 84 -13.08 13.02 -8.75
C GLY A 84 -12.56 14.39 -9.23
N ALA A 85 -11.54 14.41 -10.09
CA ALA A 85 -10.99 15.63 -10.66
C ALA A 85 -12.00 16.37 -11.57
N ALA A 86 -12.72 15.64 -12.42
CA ALA A 86 -13.78 16.16 -13.28
C ALA A 86 -14.94 16.75 -12.44
N ALA A 87 -15.36 16.07 -11.37
CA ALA A 87 -16.34 16.62 -10.43
C ALA A 87 -15.83 17.90 -9.76
N GLY A 88 -14.57 17.92 -9.33
CA GLY A 88 -13.91 19.08 -8.74
C GLY A 88 -13.91 20.31 -9.66
N ILE A 89 -13.44 20.18 -10.91
CA ILE A 89 -13.42 21.30 -11.86
C ILE A 89 -14.85 21.78 -12.21
N THR A 90 -15.82 20.86 -12.23
CA THR A 90 -17.23 21.18 -12.44
C THR A 90 -17.80 22.02 -11.29
N LEU A 91 -17.48 21.69 -10.04
CA LEU A 91 -17.90 22.48 -8.87
C LEU A 91 -17.24 23.87 -8.87
N LEU A 92 -15.97 23.97 -9.29
CA LEU A 92 -15.26 25.24 -9.41
C LEU A 92 -15.82 26.15 -10.51
N ALA A 93 -16.62 25.62 -11.44
CA ALA A 93 -17.25 26.40 -12.49
C ALA A 93 -18.16 27.49 -11.96
N TRP A 94 -18.87 27.23 -10.86
CA TRP A 94 -19.82 28.19 -10.27
C TRP A 94 -19.13 29.49 -9.83
N PRO A 95 -18.14 29.47 -8.92
CA PRO A 95 -17.45 30.69 -8.52
C PRO A 95 -16.69 31.33 -9.68
N VAL A 96 -16.12 30.54 -10.61
CA VAL A 96 -15.41 31.07 -11.78
C VAL A 96 -16.35 31.81 -12.73
N ALA A 97 -17.51 31.24 -13.05
CA ALA A 97 -18.53 31.86 -13.88
C ALA A 97 -19.05 33.15 -13.22
N HIS A 98 -19.35 33.11 -11.92
CA HIS A 98 -19.74 34.29 -11.16
C HIS A 98 -18.72 35.43 -11.29
N THR A 99 -17.43 35.14 -11.09
CA THR A 99 -16.34 36.12 -11.23
C THR A 99 -16.19 36.60 -12.68
N PHE A 100 -16.29 35.70 -13.67
CA PHE A 100 -16.17 36.03 -15.10
C PHE A 100 -17.17 37.09 -15.56
N TYR A 101 -18.42 37.03 -15.09
CA TYR A 101 -19.45 38.02 -15.41
C TYR A 101 -19.35 39.32 -14.58
N HIS A 102 -18.63 39.33 -13.45
CA HIS A 102 -18.40 40.54 -12.66
C HIS A 102 -17.15 41.33 -13.06
N ILE A 103 -16.15 40.67 -13.67
CA ILE A 103 -14.94 41.36 -14.14
C ILE A 103 -15.27 42.23 -15.36
N ARG A 104 -15.08 43.55 -15.22
CA ARG A 104 -15.28 44.52 -16.31
C ARG A 104 -14.10 44.60 -17.29
N ARG A 105 -12.87 44.30 -16.84
CA ARG A 105 -11.65 44.40 -17.67
C ARG A 105 -11.45 43.15 -18.53
N THR A 106 -11.23 43.34 -19.83
CA THR A 106 -11.08 42.24 -20.80
C THR A 106 -9.87 41.34 -20.52
N GLY A 107 -8.71 41.90 -20.16
CA GLY A 107 -7.49 41.12 -19.92
C GLY A 107 -7.62 40.06 -18.81
N PRO A 108 -7.94 40.45 -17.56
CA PRO A 108 -8.16 39.50 -16.46
C PRO A 108 -9.29 38.49 -16.72
N LYS A 109 -10.32 38.90 -17.47
CA LYS A 109 -11.43 38.04 -17.88
C LYS A 109 -10.98 36.92 -18.82
N ILE A 110 -10.17 37.26 -19.83
CA ILE A 110 -9.58 36.28 -20.75
C ILE A 110 -8.62 35.35 -20.00
N LEU A 111 -7.79 35.89 -19.11
CA LEU A 111 -6.84 35.10 -18.33
C LEU A 111 -7.55 34.07 -17.43
N LEU A 112 -8.62 34.47 -16.72
CA LEU A 112 -9.40 33.57 -15.87
C LEU A 112 -9.98 32.41 -16.69
N LEU A 113 -10.60 32.73 -17.83
CA LEU A 113 -11.20 31.73 -18.70
C LEU A 113 -10.14 30.79 -19.29
N PHE A 114 -9.00 31.33 -19.72
CA PHE A 114 -7.89 30.54 -20.26
C PHE A 114 -7.34 29.55 -19.23
N LEU A 115 -7.08 30.01 -17.99
CA LEU A 115 -6.59 29.14 -16.93
C LEU A 115 -7.60 28.04 -16.57
N PHE A 116 -8.88 28.40 -16.47
CA PHE A 116 -9.94 27.45 -16.15
C PHE A 116 -10.12 26.39 -17.24
N LEU A 117 -10.21 26.83 -18.51
CA LEU A 117 -10.35 25.91 -19.65
C LEU A 117 -9.09 25.06 -19.86
N GLY A 118 -7.90 25.63 -19.64
CA GLY A 118 -6.64 24.88 -19.68
C GLY A 118 -6.59 23.78 -18.61
N ALA A 119 -7.01 24.09 -17.39
CA ALA A 119 -7.11 23.10 -16.31
C ALA A 119 -8.17 22.02 -16.61
N ALA A 120 -9.35 22.42 -17.11
CA ALA A 120 -10.39 21.48 -17.50
C ALA A 120 -9.93 20.56 -18.63
N LEU A 121 -9.29 21.11 -19.68
CA LEU A 121 -8.74 20.33 -20.79
C LEU A 121 -7.68 19.34 -20.32
N ALA A 122 -6.77 19.76 -19.43
CA ALA A 122 -5.76 18.86 -18.87
C ALA A 122 -6.40 17.70 -18.09
N ILE A 123 -7.47 17.95 -17.34
CA ILE A 123 -8.23 16.92 -16.61
C ILE A 123 -8.91 15.96 -17.59
N TYR A 124 -9.63 16.48 -18.60
CA TYR A 124 -10.33 15.66 -19.60
C TYR A 124 -9.39 14.83 -20.49
N LEU A 125 -8.15 15.29 -20.69
CA LEU A 125 -7.14 14.54 -21.42
C LEU A 125 -6.30 13.61 -20.52
N ALA A 126 -6.41 13.72 -19.19
CA ALA A 126 -5.62 12.92 -18.25
C ALA A 126 -5.77 11.40 -18.45
N PRO A 127 -6.96 10.85 -18.80
CA PRO A 127 -7.12 9.43 -19.09
C PRO A 127 -6.18 8.85 -20.15
N LEU A 128 -5.69 9.67 -21.10
CA LEU A 128 -4.69 9.24 -22.10
C LEU A 128 -3.35 8.84 -21.48
N CYS A 129 -3.03 9.40 -20.32
CA CYS A 129 -1.76 9.18 -19.62
C CYS A 129 -1.89 8.13 -18.50
N ILE A 130 -3.09 7.61 -18.25
CA ILE A 130 -3.33 6.62 -17.20
C ILE A 130 -2.95 5.24 -17.71
N SER A 131 -2.01 4.59 -17.01
CA SER A 131 -1.64 3.20 -17.23
C SER A 131 -1.95 2.38 -15.98
N SER A 132 -2.63 1.26 -16.16
CA SER A 132 -2.92 0.31 -15.08
C SER A 132 -2.91 -1.11 -15.65
N PRO A 133 -2.23 -2.07 -14.98
CA PRO A 133 -2.30 -3.48 -15.33
C PRO A 133 -3.74 -4.00 -15.42
N CYS A 134 -4.67 -3.48 -14.60
CA CYS A 134 -6.06 -3.96 -14.58
C CYS A 134 -6.97 -3.37 -15.67
N LEU A 135 -6.43 -2.56 -16.59
CA LEU A 135 -7.14 -2.12 -17.81
C LEU A 135 -6.98 -3.19 -18.90
N MET A 136 -7.70 -4.30 -18.76
CA MET A 136 -7.63 -5.44 -19.68
C MET A 136 -8.98 -6.16 -19.79
N GLU A 137 -9.13 -6.98 -20.83
CA GLU A 137 -10.31 -7.85 -20.95
C GLU A 137 -10.22 -9.03 -19.96
N PRO A 138 -11.34 -9.48 -19.36
CA PRO A 138 -11.32 -10.60 -18.41
C PRO A 138 -10.77 -11.91 -18.97
N ARG A 139 -10.83 -12.10 -20.29
CA ARG A 139 -10.25 -13.26 -20.98
C ARG A 139 -8.72 -13.26 -21.01
N ASP A 140 -8.11 -12.08 -20.89
CA ASP A 140 -6.66 -11.88 -20.92
C ASP A 140 -6.07 -11.86 -19.50
N LEU A 141 -6.91 -12.05 -18.47
CA LEU A 141 -6.50 -12.09 -17.08
C LEU A 141 -5.56 -13.28 -16.83
N PRO A 142 -4.34 -13.04 -16.27
CA PRO A 142 -3.44 -14.12 -15.90
C PRO A 142 -4.03 -15.06 -14.83
N PRO A 143 -3.43 -16.24 -14.63
CA PRO A 143 -3.78 -17.11 -13.51
C PRO A 143 -3.71 -16.37 -12.18
N LYS A 144 -4.57 -16.77 -11.23
CA LYS A 144 -4.55 -16.21 -9.88
C LYS A 144 -3.19 -16.47 -9.23
N PRO A 145 -2.52 -15.45 -8.66
CA PRO A 145 -1.26 -15.67 -7.95
C PRO A 145 -1.43 -16.66 -6.80
N GLY A 146 -0.46 -17.56 -6.64
CA GLY A 146 -0.37 -18.46 -5.50
C GLY A 146 -0.18 -17.69 -4.19
N LEU A 147 -0.57 -18.31 -3.07
CA LEU A 147 -0.43 -17.71 -1.74
C LEU A 147 0.70 -18.37 -0.96
N VAL A 148 1.56 -17.52 -0.41
CA VAL A 148 2.62 -17.85 0.55
C VAL A 148 2.23 -17.22 1.89
N GLY A 149 2.16 -18.03 2.94
CA GLY A 149 1.80 -17.55 4.28
C GLY A 149 3.00 -16.91 4.98
N HIS A 150 2.97 -15.60 5.20
CA HIS A 150 4.03 -14.84 5.88
C HIS A 150 4.08 -15.19 7.36
N ARG A 151 5.17 -15.79 7.85
CA ARG A 151 5.24 -16.38 9.21
C ARG A 151 4.09 -17.34 9.50
N GLY A 152 3.61 -17.98 8.44
CA GLY A 152 2.36 -18.73 8.38
C GLY A 152 1.12 -17.89 8.10
N ALA A 153 0.12 -17.96 8.98
CA ALA A 153 -1.14 -17.23 8.84
C ALA A 153 -1.37 -16.32 10.06
N PRO A 154 -0.61 -15.22 10.20
CA PRO A 154 -0.55 -14.43 11.42
C PRO A 154 -1.83 -13.65 11.69
N MET A 155 -2.74 -13.48 10.72
CA MET A 155 -4.10 -12.98 10.98
C MET A 155 -5.07 -14.06 11.49
N LEU A 156 -4.66 -15.33 11.49
CA LEU A 156 -5.44 -16.49 11.95
C LEU A 156 -4.85 -17.17 13.18
N ALA A 157 -3.55 -17.07 13.42
CA ALA A 157 -2.84 -17.76 14.49
C ALA A 157 -1.60 -16.97 14.93
N PRO A 158 -1.01 -17.25 16.11
CA PRO A 158 0.26 -16.66 16.51
C PRO A 158 1.35 -16.97 15.50
N GLU A 159 2.05 -15.94 15.01
CA GLU A 159 3.09 -16.07 13.97
C GLU A 159 4.20 -17.07 14.36
N ASN A 160 4.81 -17.74 13.38
CA ASN A 160 5.95 -18.65 13.60
C ASN A 160 5.66 -19.81 14.59
N THR A 161 4.43 -20.32 14.61
CA THR A 161 4.01 -21.49 15.41
C THR A 161 3.51 -22.65 14.54
N LEU A 162 3.42 -23.86 15.10
CA LEU A 162 2.83 -25.01 14.40
C LEU A 162 1.32 -24.82 14.15
N MET A 163 0.62 -24.11 15.04
CA MET A 163 -0.76 -23.67 14.77
C MET A 163 -0.80 -22.78 13.52
N SER A 164 0.12 -21.83 13.39
CA SER A 164 0.22 -20.98 12.19
C SER A 164 0.44 -21.79 10.92
N LEU A 165 1.26 -22.85 10.99
CA LEU A 165 1.50 -23.77 9.87
C LEU A 165 0.21 -24.47 9.42
N ARG A 166 -0.55 -25.01 10.38
CA ARG A 166 -1.85 -25.64 10.09
C ARG A 166 -2.82 -24.64 9.46
N LYS A 167 -2.90 -23.42 10.03
CA LYS A 167 -3.74 -22.35 9.48
C LYS A 167 -3.33 -21.92 8.07
N THR A 168 -2.04 -21.97 7.73
CA THR A 168 -1.55 -21.73 6.35
C THR A 168 -2.14 -22.75 5.37
N ALA A 169 -2.10 -24.04 5.71
CA ALA A 169 -2.71 -25.08 4.88
C ALA A 169 -4.24 -24.88 4.78
N GLU A 170 -4.92 -24.61 5.91
CA GLU A 170 -6.37 -24.39 5.96
C GLU A 170 -6.81 -23.19 5.11
N CYS A 171 -6.02 -22.11 5.05
CA CYS A 171 -6.35 -20.93 4.26
C CYS A 171 -5.96 -21.05 2.77
N GLY A 172 -5.45 -22.20 2.33
CA GLY A 172 -5.13 -22.49 0.93
C GLY A 172 -3.80 -21.94 0.43
N ALA A 173 -2.92 -21.48 1.33
CA ALA A 173 -1.53 -21.17 0.99
C ALA A 173 -0.72 -22.47 0.86
N THR A 174 0.20 -22.51 -0.09
CA THR A 174 0.98 -23.73 -0.43
C THR A 174 2.42 -23.67 0.05
N VAL A 175 2.85 -22.49 0.49
CA VAL A 175 4.17 -22.24 1.07
C VAL A 175 3.98 -21.58 2.43
N PHE A 176 4.66 -22.09 3.44
CA PHE A 176 4.82 -21.44 4.73
C PHE A 176 6.15 -20.70 4.73
N GLU A 177 6.08 -19.37 4.76
CA GLU A 177 7.24 -18.50 4.92
C GLU A 177 7.49 -18.26 6.42
N THR A 178 8.75 -18.20 6.83
CA THR A 178 9.14 -18.02 8.24
C THR A 178 10.55 -17.47 8.40
N ASP A 179 10.97 -17.28 9.64
CA ASP A 179 12.31 -16.83 10.02
C ASP A 179 12.97 -17.88 10.90
N VAL A 180 14.20 -18.25 10.57
CA VAL A 180 15.00 -19.20 11.34
C VAL A 180 16.13 -18.50 12.05
N MET A 181 16.29 -18.79 13.34
CA MET A 181 17.45 -18.44 14.15
C MET A 181 18.14 -19.70 14.67
N VAL A 182 19.35 -19.56 15.22
CA VAL A 182 20.07 -20.66 15.88
C VAL A 182 20.26 -20.32 17.36
N SER A 183 19.95 -21.26 18.24
CA SER A 183 20.09 -21.13 19.70
C SER A 183 21.56 -21.21 20.15
N SER A 184 21.82 -20.91 21.43
CA SER A 184 23.19 -20.90 21.98
C SER A 184 23.84 -22.28 22.00
N ASP A 185 23.03 -23.34 21.97
CA ASP A 185 23.43 -24.74 21.85
C ASP A 185 23.34 -25.29 20.41
N GLY A 186 23.03 -24.45 19.42
CA GLY A 186 23.17 -24.78 17.99
C GLY A 186 21.92 -25.34 17.32
N ILE A 187 20.76 -25.25 17.96
CA ILE A 187 19.49 -25.77 17.45
C ILE A 187 18.76 -24.69 16.64
N PRO A 188 18.43 -24.92 15.36
CA PRO A 188 17.63 -23.98 14.59
C PRO A 188 16.16 -23.96 15.05
N PHE A 189 15.62 -22.77 15.26
CA PHE A 189 14.26 -22.53 15.75
C PHE A 189 13.59 -21.36 15.03
N LEU A 190 12.27 -21.29 15.10
CA LEU A 190 11.50 -20.25 14.41
C LEU A 190 11.39 -18.98 15.26
N MET A 191 11.93 -17.86 14.78
CA MET A 191 11.78 -16.56 15.42
C MET A 191 12.18 -15.44 14.45
N HIS A 192 11.35 -14.40 14.36
CA HIS A 192 11.65 -13.24 13.53
C HIS A 192 12.52 -12.22 14.28
N ASP A 193 12.24 -12.01 15.56
CA ASP A 193 12.80 -10.90 16.31
C ASP A 193 14.12 -11.25 16.99
N GLU A 194 15.02 -10.26 17.03
CA GLU A 194 16.25 -10.33 17.85
C GLU A 194 15.93 -10.49 19.34
N HIS A 195 14.78 -10.02 19.81
CA HIS A 195 14.34 -10.15 21.20
C HIS A 195 13.00 -10.88 21.31
N LEU A 196 12.86 -11.70 22.35
CA LEU A 196 11.71 -12.60 22.53
C LEU A 196 10.45 -11.88 23.09
N SER A 197 10.55 -10.63 23.51
CA SER A 197 9.52 -9.93 24.30
C SER A 197 8.23 -9.57 23.55
N ARG A 198 8.25 -9.52 22.22
CA ARG A 198 7.05 -9.21 21.43
C ARG A 198 6.10 -10.41 21.33
N THR A 199 6.67 -11.59 21.12
CA THR A 199 5.93 -12.80 20.73
C THR A 199 6.02 -13.93 21.76
N THR A 200 6.60 -13.66 22.94
CA THR A 200 6.65 -14.65 24.03
C THR A 200 6.43 -14.04 25.41
N ASP A 201 6.36 -14.89 26.43
CA ASP A 201 6.31 -14.55 27.85
C ASP A 201 7.69 -14.48 28.53
N VAL A 202 8.77 -14.24 27.78
CA VAL A 202 10.15 -14.16 28.30
C VAL A 202 10.28 -13.22 29.51
N ALA A 203 9.51 -12.14 29.57
CA ALA A 203 9.54 -11.20 30.68
C ALA A 203 9.06 -11.80 32.01
N SER A 204 8.20 -12.81 31.94
CA SER A 204 7.73 -13.54 33.11
C SER A 204 8.63 -14.72 33.44
N VAL A 205 9.13 -15.45 32.43
CA VAL A 205 9.92 -16.67 32.63
C VAL A 205 11.40 -16.36 32.93
N PHE A 206 11.98 -15.35 32.27
CA PHE A 206 13.38 -14.93 32.38
C PHE A 206 13.49 -13.38 32.47
N PRO A 207 13.00 -12.76 33.57
CA PRO A 207 12.94 -11.29 33.68
C PRO A 207 14.29 -10.58 33.58
N ALA A 208 15.39 -11.25 33.96
CA ALA A 208 16.73 -10.69 33.87
C ALA A 208 17.33 -10.71 32.45
N ARG A 209 16.67 -11.38 31.49
CA ARG A 209 17.17 -11.64 30.13
C ARG A 209 16.25 -11.11 29.03
N ILE A 210 15.36 -10.17 29.37
CA ILE A 210 14.35 -9.63 28.42
C ILE A 210 14.99 -8.99 27.19
N THR A 211 16.16 -8.36 27.39
CA THR A 211 16.92 -7.64 26.36
C THR A 211 18.00 -8.49 25.71
N ASP A 212 18.15 -9.76 26.12
CA ASP A 212 19.12 -10.65 25.51
C ASP A 212 18.68 -10.96 24.07
N HIS A 213 19.65 -11.31 23.23
CA HIS A 213 19.33 -11.75 21.88
C HIS A 213 18.66 -13.14 21.95
N SER A 214 17.70 -13.43 21.08
CA SER A 214 16.97 -14.70 21.05
C SER A 214 17.89 -15.91 20.86
N SER A 215 18.94 -15.75 20.05
CA SER A 215 20.05 -16.73 19.92
C SER A 215 20.87 -16.97 21.18
N ASP A 216 20.86 -16.09 22.19
CA ASP A 216 21.63 -16.30 23.43
C ASP A 216 20.95 -17.30 24.38
N PHE A 217 19.72 -17.70 24.09
CA PHE A 217 19.00 -18.71 24.85
C PHE A 217 19.32 -20.11 24.32
N SER A 218 19.45 -21.07 25.23
CA SER A 218 19.53 -22.48 24.87
C SER A 218 18.17 -23.01 24.43
N TRP A 219 18.14 -24.12 23.69
CA TRP A 219 16.88 -24.75 23.30
C TRP A 219 16.00 -25.13 24.50
N ALA A 220 16.61 -25.63 25.57
CA ALA A 220 15.90 -25.97 26.80
C ALA A 220 15.21 -24.76 27.46
N GLU A 221 15.79 -23.56 27.32
CA GLU A 221 15.17 -22.32 27.78
C GLU A 221 14.06 -21.85 26.84
N LEU A 222 14.31 -21.84 25.53
CA LEU A 222 13.34 -21.43 24.50
C LEU A 222 12.06 -22.27 24.56
N LYS A 223 12.20 -23.59 24.78
CA LYS A 223 11.06 -24.51 24.90
C LYS A 223 10.14 -24.21 26.08
N ARG A 224 10.61 -23.48 27.10
CA ARG A 224 9.80 -23.09 28.27
C ARG A 224 8.90 -21.89 27.99
N LEU A 225 9.13 -21.18 26.89
CA LEU A 225 8.40 -19.96 26.57
C LEU A 225 7.07 -20.29 25.88
N ASN A 226 6.04 -19.56 26.28
CA ASN A 226 4.78 -19.52 25.58
C ASN A 226 4.87 -18.54 24.40
N ALA A 227 4.58 -19.01 23.19
CA ALA A 227 4.66 -18.23 21.96
C ALA A 227 3.28 -17.86 21.37
N GLY A 228 2.19 -18.06 22.13
CA GLY A 228 0.82 -17.88 21.61
C GLY A 228 -0.11 -17.01 22.43
N ALA A 229 0.03 -16.95 23.76
CA ALA A 229 -0.83 -16.14 24.63
C ALA A 229 -0.82 -14.65 24.27
N TRP A 230 0.35 -14.11 23.90
CA TRP A 230 0.52 -12.73 23.47
C TRP A 230 -0.42 -12.34 22.32
N PHE A 231 -0.74 -13.29 21.43
CA PHE A 231 -1.59 -13.05 20.26
C PHE A 231 -3.03 -12.72 20.68
N LEU A 232 -3.53 -13.43 21.70
CA LEU A 232 -4.87 -13.25 22.25
C LEU A 232 -5.00 -11.94 23.05
N GLU A 233 -3.93 -11.58 23.76
CA GLU A 233 -3.86 -10.38 24.60
C GLU A 233 -3.69 -9.11 23.76
N ARG A 234 -2.69 -9.10 22.86
CA ARG A 234 -2.27 -7.91 22.13
C ARG A 234 -3.11 -7.64 20.89
N ARG A 235 -3.73 -8.67 20.29
CA ARG A 235 -4.51 -8.59 19.03
C ARG A 235 -3.76 -7.79 17.96
N PRO A 236 -2.63 -8.30 17.44
CA PRO A 236 -1.71 -7.53 16.61
C PRO A 236 -2.31 -7.01 15.30
N PHE A 237 -3.38 -7.63 14.79
CA PHE A 237 -4.00 -7.27 13.51
C PHE A 237 -5.38 -6.67 13.71
N TRP A 238 -5.52 -5.39 13.33
CA TRP A 238 -6.82 -4.73 13.31
C TRP A 238 -7.74 -5.39 12.27
N GLY A 239 -8.92 -5.81 12.70
CA GLY A 239 -9.91 -6.46 11.84
C GLY A 239 -9.77 -7.99 11.71
N ALA A 240 -8.72 -8.60 12.30
CA ALA A 240 -8.66 -10.05 12.43
C ALA A 240 -9.79 -10.56 13.33
N LYS A 241 -10.39 -11.70 12.96
CA LYS A 241 -11.45 -12.31 13.76
C LYS A 241 -10.84 -12.85 15.06
N PRO A 242 -11.45 -12.58 16.23
CA PRO A 242 -10.98 -13.16 17.48
C PRO A 242 -11.03 -14.69 17.42
N LEU A 243 -9.98 -15.33 17.93
CA LEU A 243 -9.97 -16.78 18.10
C LEU A 243 -11.03 -17.21 19.12
N SER A 244 -11.69 -18.33 18.86
CA SER A 244 -12.74 -18.88 19.71
C SER A 244 -12.65 -20.40 19.79
N GLY A 245 -13.31 -20.99 20.80
CA GLY A 245 -13.42 -22.44 20.94
C GLY A 245 -12.06 -23.15 21.01
N HIS A 246 -11.86 -24.11 20.11
CA HIS A 246 -10.63 -24.91 20.00
C HIS A 246 -9.41 -24.04 19.68
N ASP A 247 -9.50 -23.20 18.65
CA ASP A 247 -8.38 -22.39 18.17
C ASP A 247 -7.82 -21.46 19.26
N ARG A 248 -8.70 -20.94 20.13
CA ARG A 248 -8.27 -20.13 21.27
C ARG A 248 -7.43 -20.96 22.25
N LYS A 249 -7.90 -22.16 22.62
CA LYS A 249 -7.19 -23.04 23.57
C LYS A 249 -5.86 -23.50 22.99
N GLU A 250 -5.82 -23.82 21.70
CA GLU A 250 -4.58 -24.19 21.01
C GLU A 250 -3.58 -23.03 21.02
N ALA A 251 -4.02 -21.81 20.71
CA ALA A 251 -3.19 -20.61 20.77
C ALA A 251 -2.60 -20.36 22.18
N GLU A 252 -3.36 -20.59 23.25
CA GLU A 252 -2.88 -20.42 24.64
C GLU A 252 -1.73 -21.37 24.99
N THR A 253 -1.51 -22.43 24.22
CA THR A 253 -0.52 -23.49 24.51
C THR A 253 0.65 -23.56 23.52
N GLN A 254 0.71 -22.65 22.55
CA GLN A 254 1.82 -22.66 21.58
C GLN A 254 3.16 -22.36 22.25
N THR A 255 4.22 -23.02 21.77
CA THR A 255 5.61 -22.79 22.14
C THR A 255 6.42 -22.36 20.92
N VAL A 256 7.66 -21.90 21.12
CA VAL A 256 8.62 -21.67 20.04
C VAL A 256 8.96 -23.02 19.36
N PRO A 257 8.72 -23.21 18.05
CA PRO A 257 9.01 -24.49 17.38
C PRO A 257 10.48 -24.62 16.97
N MET A 258 10.99 -25.86 16.92
CA MET A 258 12.22 -26.16 16.18
C MET A 258 11.97 -26.14 14.66
N LEU A 259 13.00 -25.85 13.88
CA LEU A 259 12.95 -26.02 12.43
C LEU A 259 12.64 -27.47 12.03
N GLU A 260 13.21 -28.45 12.73
CA GLU A 260 12.95 -29.87 12.44
C GLU A 260 11.47 -30.24 12.63
N GLU A 261 10.82 -29.71 13.67
CA GLU A 261 9.39 -29.92 13.92
C GLU A 261 8.55 -29.32 12.79
N LEU A 262 8.86 -28.07 12.39
CA LEU A 262 8.20 -27.41 11.27
C LEU A 262 8.33 -28.24 9.99
N LEU A 263 9.54 -28.68 9.64
CA LEU A 263 9.79 -29.42 8.40
C LEU A 263 8.99 -30.72 8.35
N LYS A 264 8.98 -31.49 9.45
CA LYS A 264 8.24 -32.76 9.53
C LYS A 264 6.73 -32.54 9.41
N GLU A 265 6.19 -31.54 10.10
CA GLU A 265 4.76 -31.27 10.06
C GLU A 265 4.33 -30.70 8.69
N ALA A 266 5.15 -29.85 8.08
CA ALA A 266 4.89 -29.33 6.74
C ALA A 266 4.89 -30.43 5.68
N ALA A 267 5.74 -31.44 5.82
CA ALA A 267 5.75 -32.60 4.93
C ALA A 267 4.44 -33.40 5.03
N LEU A 268 3.87 -33.52 6.23
CA LEU A 268 2.55 -34.16 6.43
C LEU A 268 1.41 -33.36 5.80
N LEU A 269 1.53 -32.03 5.80
CA LEU A 269 0.54 -31.11 5.22
C LEU A 269 0.76 -30.84 3.73
N ASN A 270 1.78 -31.45 3.10
CA ASN A 270 2.21 -31.16 1.72
C ASN A 270 2.50 -29.67 1.47
N LEU A 271 3.00 -28.95 2.49
CA LEU A 271 3.41 -27.57 2.36
C LEU A 271 4.89 -27.48 2.00
N SER A 272 5.22 -26.49 1.18
CA SER A 272 6.61 -26.08 1.00
C SER A 272 7.00 -25.10 2.11
N ILE A 273 8.28 -25.06 2.48
CA ILE A 273 8.81 -24.13 3.48
C ILE A 273 9.76 -23.16 2.80
N MET A 274 9.53 -21.87 2.97
CA MET A 274 10.46 -20.80 2.62
C MET A 274 10.91 -20.12 3.90
N PHE A 275 12.18 -19.75 4.02
CA PHE A 275 12.60 -19.03 5.23
C PHE A 275 13.74 -18.06 5.00
N ASP A 276 13.67 -16.95 5.74
CA ASP A 276 14.82 -16.11 6.03
C ASP A 276 15.69 -16.81 7.09
N LEU A 277 17.01 -16.75 6.92
CA LEU A 277 17.96 -17.22 7.93
C LEU A 277 18.62 -16.01 8.60
N ARG A 278 18.37 -15.84 9.90
CA ARG A 278 18.85 -14.70 10.68
C ARG A 278 20.21 -15.03 11.28
N ARG A 279 21.20 -14.17 11.02
CA ARG A 279 22.55 -14.30 11.52
C ARG A 279 22.59 -14.00 13.03
N PRO A 280 23.17 -14.89 13.87
CA PRO A 280 23.35 -14.61 15.30
C PRO A 280 24.30 -13.42 15.58
N PRO A 281 24.38 -12.94 16.82
CA PRO A 281 25.37 -11.93 17.24
C PRO A 281 26.82 -12.38 17.01
N ARG A 282 27.75 -11.44 16.81
CA ARG A 282 29.17 -11.72 16.50
C ARG A 282 29.91 -12.56 17.54
N ASN A 283 29.49 -12.50 18.80
CA ASN A 283 30.04 -13.26 19.91
C ASN A 283 29.42 -14.66 20.06
N HIS A 284 28.43 -14.99 19.24
CA HIS A 284 27.73 -16.27 19.31
C HIS A 284 28.60 -17.42 18.78
N THR A 285 28.60 -18.57 19.46
CA THR A 285 29.42 -19.74 19.10
C THR A 285 29.21 -20.19 17.65
N TYR A 286 27.99 -20.07 17.14
CA TYR A 286 27.62 -20.49 15.78
C TYR A 286 27.57 -19.34 14.77
N TYR A 287 28.16 -18.17 15.07
CA TYR A 287 28.13 -17.00 14.18
C TYR A 287 28.57 -17.28 12.74
N ASP A 288 29.64 -18.06 12.56
CA ASP A 288 30.19 -18.41 11.25
C ASP A 288 29.64 -19.72 10.68
N THR A 289 28.88 -20.49 11.47
CA THR A 289 28.44 -21.85 11.09
C THR A 289 26.92 -22.05 11.12
N PHE A 290 26.13 -21.00 11.41
CA PHE A 290 24.67 -21.08 11.50
C PHE A 290 23.99 -21.55 10.20
N VAL A 291 24.55 -21.21 9.02
CA VAL A 291 24.10 -21.77 7.73
C VAL A 291 24.25 -23.28 7.71
N ASN A 292 25.42 -23.78 8.15
CA ASN A 292 25.67 -25.21 8.24
C ASN A 292 24.76 -25.88 9.28
N GLN A 293 24.54 -25.29 10.46
CA GLN A 293 23.61 -25.84 11.46
C GLN A 293 22.19 -25.99 10.91
N THR A 294 21.74 -24.98 10.16
CA THR A 294 20.43 -24.98 9.51
C THR A 294 20.36 -26.04 8.40
N LEU A 295 21.37 -26.11 7.55
CA LEU A 295 21.43 -27.09 6.46
C LEU A 295 21.47 -28.54 6.99
N GLU A 296 22.26 -28.81 8.02
CA GLU A 296 22.31 -30.14 8.66
C GLU A 296 20.95 -30.51 9.26
N THR A 297 20.26 -29.57 9.89
CA THR A 297 18.90 -29.78 10.42
C THR A 297 17.92 -30.13 9.29
N VAL A 298 17.97 -29.40 8.17
CA VAL A 298 17.14 -29.71 6.99
C VAL A 298 17.44 -31.11 6.45
N LEU A 299 18.71 -31.47 6.26
CA LEU A 299 19.11 -32.76 5.72
C LEU A 299 18.78 -33.92 6.67
N SER A 300 19.01 -33.74 7.98
CA SER A 300 18.75 -34.76 9.00
C SER A 300 17.27 -34.99 9.27
N SER A 301 16.39 -34.00 8.99
CA SER A 301 14.93 -34.15 9.09
C SER A 301 14.34 -35.17 8.10
N ARG A 302 15.10 -35.55 7.05
CA ARG A 302 14.73 -36.52 6.00
C ARG A 302 13.46 -36.16 5.21
N VAL A 303 13.11 -34.87 5.16
CA VAL A 303 12.01 -34.39 4.31
C VAL A 303 12.47 -34.22 2.85
N PRO A 304 11.55 -34.25 1.87
CA PRO A 304 11.92 -34.05 0.47
C PRO A 304 12.56 -32.67 0.24
N GLN A 305 13.82 -32.62 -0.23
CA GLN A 305 14.54 -31.35 -0.45
C GLN A 305 13.77 -30.33 -1.30
N ALA A 306 13.00 -30.79 -2.29
CA ALA A 306 12.21 -29.93 -3.16
C ALA A 306 11.11 -29.13 -2.43
N MET A 307 10.71 -29.54 -1.23
CA MET A 307 9.77 -28.77 -0.42
C MET A 307 10.41 -27.53 0.20
N VAL A 308 11.74 -27.47 0.30
CA VAL A 308 12.46 -26.36 0.90
C VAL A 308 12.82 -25.34 -0.18
N LEU A 309 12.45 -24.09 0.08
CA LEU A 309 12.74 -22.91 -0.72
C LEU A 309 13.82 -22.11 0.03
N TRP A 310 15.07 -22.28 -0.40
CA TRP A 310 16.24 -21.67 0.20
C TRP A 310 16.41 -20.23 -0.28
N LEU A 311 16.00 -19.30 0.57
CA LEU A 311 16.16 -17.87 0.37
C LEU A 311 17.57 -17.32 0.68
N PRO A 312 18.30 -17.78 1.72
CA PRO A 312 19.56 -17.17 2.13
C PRO A 312 20.61 -17.18 1.03
N ASP A 313 21.23 -16.03 0.76
CA ASP A 313 22.31 -15.89 -0.22
C ASP A 313 23.66 -16.39 0.30
N GLU A 314 23.83 -16.38 1.62
CA GLU A 314 25.07 -16.77 2.28
C GLU A 314 25.35 -18.27 2.08
N ASP A 315 26.59 -18.60 1.70
CA ASP A 315 27.06 -19.95 1.39
C ASP A 315 26.19 -20.72 0.38
N ARG A 316 25.44 -20.02 -0.50
CA ARG A 316 24.52 -20.64 -1.47
C ARG A 316 25.18 -21.73 -2.33
N ALA A 317 26.40 -21.51 -2.82
CA ALA A 317 27.13 -22.49 -3.62
C ALA A 317 27.38 -23.80 -2.84
N HIS A 318 27.70 -23.70 -1.55
CA HIS A 318 27.87 -24.86 -0.68
C HIS A 318 26.54 -25.59 -0.44
N VAL A 319 25.46 -24.83 -0.21
CA VAL A 319 24.10 -25.37 -0.05
C VAL A 319 23.66 -26.12 -1.31
N GLN A 320 23.83 -25.53 -2.49
CA GLN A 320 23.50 -26.16 -3.78
C GLN A 320 24.29 -27.46 -3.99
N GLN A 321 25.57 -27.48 -3.63
CA GLN A 321 26.41 -28.68 -3.75
C GLN A 321 25.88 -29.83 -2.87
N ARG A 322 25.49 -29.52 -1.63
CA ARG A 322 25.04 -30.53 -0.65
C ARG A 322 23.58 -30.93 -0.79
N ALA A 323 22.73 -30.04 -1.27
CA ALA A 323 21.30 -30.22 -1.40
C ALA A 323 20.80 -29.74 -2.79
N PRO A 324 21.21 -30.39 -3.89
CA PRO A 324 20.96 -29.91 -5.25
C PRO A 324 19.48 -29.93 -5.66
N ARG A 325 18.61 -30.60 -4.91
CA ARG A 325 17.16 -30.64 -5.18
C ARG A 325 16.37 -29.58 -4.40
N MET A 326 17.04 -28.78 -3.56
CA MET A 326 16.41 -27.68 -2.83
C MET A 326 16.21 -26.48 -3.74
N ARG A 327 15.01 -25.90 -3.75
CA ARG A 327 14.68 -24.77 -4.63
C ARG A 327 15.39 -23.52 -4.17
N GLN A 328 16.16 -22.89 -5.06
CA GLN A 328 16.90 -21.66 -4.76
C GLN A 328 16.04 -20.46 -5.09
N ILE A 329 15.77 -19.62 -4.09
CA ILE A 329 15.01 -18.38 -4.24
C ILE A 329 15.95 -17.21 -4.04
N TYR A 330 15.88 -16.22 -4.93
CA TYR A 330 16.80 -15.09 -4.96
C TYR A 330 16.07 -13.80 -4.58
N GLY A 331 16.71 -12.97 -3.76
CA GLY A 331 16.23 -11.64 -3.41
C GLY A 331 16.56 -10.59 -4.46
N GLN A 332 16.54 -9.32 -4.04
CA GLN A 332 16.97 -8.19 -4.85
C GLN A 332 18.49 -8.32 -5.07
N GLN A 333 18.94 -8.40 -6.33
CA GLN A 333 20.34 -8.69 -6.67
C GLN A 333 21.32 -7.80 -5.89
N GLY A 334 21.96 -8.41 -4.90
CA GLY A 334 23.03 -7.84 -4.08
C GLY A 334 24.34 -8.60 -4.30
N GLY A 335 24.75 -8.76 -5.56
CA GLY A 335 26.01 -9.44 -5.88
C GLY A 335 26.16 -9.79 -7.35
N ASP A 336 27.41 -9.77 -7.81
CA ASP A 336 27.88 -10.16 -9.14
C ASP A 336 27.71 -11.67 -9.31
N THR A 337 26.47 -12.12 -9.50
CA THR A 337 26.11 -13.52 -9.68
C THR A 337 25.96 -13.79 -11.17
N THR A 338 26.75 -14.74 -11.68
CA THR A 338 26.67 -15.23 -13.06
C THR A 338 25.49 -16.20 -13.26
N GLU A 339 24.80 -16.59 -12.17
CA GLU A 339 23.65 -17.48 -12.19
C GLU A 339 22.36 -16.75 -12.59
N ARG A 340 21.58 -17.38 -13.47
CA ARG A 340 20.24 -16.90 -13.82
C ARG A 340 19.24 -17.43 -12.78
N PRO A 341 18.58 -16.57 -12.01
CA PRO A 341 17.65 -17.01 -10.97
C PRO A 341 16.38 -17.61 -11.61
N GLN A 342 15.89 -18.73 -11.07
CA GLN A 342 14.61 -19.33 -11.49
C GLN A 342 13.42 -18.79 -10.69
N PHE A 343 13.67 -18.35 -9.46
CA PHE A 343 12.65 -17.85 -8.56
C PHE A 343 13.14 -16.57 -7.88
N LEU A 344 12.34 -15.51 -7.95
CA LEU A 344 12.59 -14.24 -7.32
C LEU A 344 11.62 -14.03 -6.15
N ASN A 345 12.11 -13.52 -5.04
CA ASN A 345 11.32 -13.07 -3.90
C ASN A 345 11.66 -11.60 -3.61
N LEU A 346 10.77 -10.69 -3.99
CA LEU A 346 11.04 -9.26 -4.00
C LEU A 346 9.98 -8.46 -3.23
N PRO A 347 10.32 -7.28 -2.70
CA PRO A 347 9.32 -6.39 -2.13
C PRO A 347 8.32 -5.95 -3.22
N TYR A 348 7.02 -5.89 -2.88
CA TYR A 348 5.98 -5.54 -3.88
C TYR A 348 6.20 -4.17 -4.54
N GLN A 349 6.91 -3.28 -3.87
CA GLN A 349 7.26 -1.93 -4.34
C GLN A 349 8.13 -1.96 -5.61
N ASP A 350 8.76 -3.08 -5.91
CA ASP A 350 9.62 -3.22 -7.09
C ASP A 350 8.84 -3.56 -8.36
N LEU A 351 7.54 -3.89 -8.29
CA LEU A 351 6.71 -4.20 -9.46
C LEU A 351 6.89 -3.22 -10.64
N PRO A 352 6.93 -1.88 -10.47
CA PRO A 352 7.08 -0.96 -11.59
C PRO A 352 8.45 -1.02 -12.29
N LEU A 353 9.42 -1.72 -11.71
CA LEU A 353 10.76 -1.95 -12.25
C LEU A 353 10.86 -3.33 -12.92
N LEU A 354 9.86 -4.19 -12.75
CA LEU A 354 9.84 -5.55 -13.28
C LEU A 354 9.07 -5.59 -14.60
N ASP A 355 9.64 -6.27 -15.59
CA ASP A 355 8.90 -6.76 -16.74
C ASP A 355 8.55 -8.24 -16.49
N ILE A 356 7.40 -8.46 -15.87
CA ILE A 356 6.93 -9.82 -15.51
C ILE A 356 6.84 -10.71 -16.75
N LYS A 357 6.44 -10.15 -17.90
CA LYS A 357 6.33 -10.91 -19.15
C LYS A 357 7.70 -11.35 -19.65
N ALA A 358 8.71 -10.48 -19.59
CA ALA A 358 10.08 -10.84 -19.94
C ALA A 358 10.65 -11.89 -18.97
N LEU A 359 10.39 -11.75 -17.67
CA LEU A 359 10.80 -12.73 -16.65
C LEU A 359 10.19 -14.12 -16.92
N HIS A 360 8.91 -14.18 -17.30
CA HIS A 360 8.26 -15.43 -17.69
C HIS A 360 8.85 -16.04 -18.97
N GLN A 361 9.28 -15.23 -19.94
CA GLN A 361 9.97 -15.72 -21.14
C GLN A 361 11.32 -16.38 -20.80
N ASP A 362 11.96 -15.94 -19.73
CA ASP A 362 13.20 -16.51 -19.19
C ASP A 362 12.94 -17.63 -18.16
N ASN A 363 11.70 -18.10 -18.01
CA ASN A 363 11.27 -19.10 -17.01
C ASN A 363 11.57 -18.69 -15.55
N VAL A 364 11.47 -17.40 -15.25
CA VAL A 364 11.65 -16.86 -13.90
C VAL A 364 10.29 -16.62 -13.26
N SER A 365 10.02 -17.29 -12.14
CA SER A 365 8.82 -17.05 -11.34
C SER A 365 9.06 -15.96 -10.29
N VAL A 366 8.06 -15.12 -10.04
CA VAL A 366 8.17 -13.97 -9.13
C VAL A 366 7.18 -14.08 -7.98
N ASN A 367 7.71 -14.05 -6.76
CA ASN A 367 6.96 -13.85 -5.53
C ASN A 367 7.14 -12.42 -5.01
N LEU A 368 6.05 -11.75 -4.65
CA LEU A 368 6.09 -10.41 -4.06
C LEU A 368 5.57 -10.36 -2.62
N PHE A 369 6.26 -9.63 -1.73
CA PHE A 369 5.94 -9.57 -0.30
C PHE A 369 5.93 -8.14 0.26
N VAL A 370 5.25 -7.84 1.37
CA VAL A 370 4.13 -8.58 1.99
C VAL A 370 2.81 -7.94 1.56
N VAL A 371 1.89 -8.70 0.96
CA VAL A 371 0.68 -8.20 0.30
C VAL A 371 -0.54 -8.53 1.13
N ASN A 372 -1.16 -7.55 1.79
CA ASN A 372 -2.28 -7.77 2.72
C ASN A 372 -3.61 -7.14 2.27
N LYS A 373 -3.63 -6.44 1.14
CA LYS A 373 -4.80 -5.67 0.69
C LYS A 373 -5.33 -6.21 -0.63
N ALA A 374 -6.65 -6.34 -0.73
CA ALA A 374 -7.33 -6.83 -1.92
C ALA A 374 -7.01 -6.01 -3.18
N TRP A 375 -6.95 -4.67 -3.07
CA TRP A 375 -6.60 -3.81 -4.21
C TRP A 375 -5.17 -4.06 -4.71
N LEU A 376 -4.22 -4.26 -3.80
CA LEU A 376 -2.82 -4.51 -4.14
C LEU A 376 -2.69 -5.89 -4.78
N PHE A 377 -3.31 -6.91 -4.19
CA PHE A 377 -3.37 -8.25 -4.78
C PHE A 377 -3.99 -8.24 -6.19
N SER A 378 -5.02 -7.42 -6.40
CA SER A 378 -5.66 -7.25 -7.71
C SER A 378 -4.69 -6.70 -8.73
N LEU A 379 -3.93 -5.65 -8.37
CA LEU A 379 -2.92 -5.06 -9.23
C LEU A 379 -1.83 -6.08 -9.62
N LEU A 380 -1.35 -6.87 -8.64
CA LEU A 380 -0.33 -7.91 -8.87
C LEU A 380 -0.85 -9.07 -9.72
N TRP A 381 -2.12 -9.45 -9.51
CA TRP A 381 -2.79 -10.45 -10.34
C TRP A 381 -2.91 -9.98 -11.79
N CYS A 382 -3.41 -8.76 -12.02
CA CYS A 382 -3.47 -8.18 -13.36
C CYS A 382 -2.07 -8.06 -14.00
N ALA A 383 -1.02 -7.80 -13.21
CA ALA A 383 0.35 -7.73 -13.71
C ALA A 383 0.97 -9.10 -14.05
N GLY A 384 0.33 -10.20 -13.68
CA GLY A 384 0.80 -11.56 -13.96
C GLY A 384 1.80 -12.13 -12.94
N VAL A 385 1.84 -11.61 -11.72
CA VAL A 385 2.74 -12.11 -10.67
C VAL A 385 2.37 -13.56 -10.29
N ASP A 386 3.36 -14.42 -10.09
CA ASP A 386 3.14 -15.87 -9.86
C ASP A 386 2.63 -16.17 -8.45
N SER A 387 3.16 -15.49 -7.43
CA SER A 387 2.71 -15.65 -6.05
C SER A 387 2.91 -14.41 -5.19
N VAL A 388 2.22 -14.37 -4.06
CA VAL A 388 2.41 -13.31 -3.05
C VAL A 388 2.58 -13.89 -1.66
N THR A 389 3.46 -13.29 -0.88
CA THR A 389 3.55 -13.53 0.57
C THR A 389 2.59 -12.61 1.31
N THR A 390 1.75 -13.17 2.18
CA THR A 390 0.65 -12.43 2.82
C THR A 390 0.44 -12.84 4.28
N ASN A 391 0.01 -11.87 5.10
CA ASN A 391 -0.54 -12.10 6.43
C ASN A 391 -2.03 -12.51 6.38
N ASP A 392 -2.73 -12.15 5.30
CA ASP A 392 -4.19 -12.24 5.18
C ASP A 392 -4.62 -13.24 4.10
N CYS A 393 -4.06 -14.46 4.16
CA CYS A 393 -4.35 -15.51 3.18
C CYS A 393 -5.85 -15.82 3.07
N GLN A 394 -6.60 -15.75 4.18
CA GLN A 394 -8.06 -15.92 4.19
C GLN A 394 -8.80 -14.93 3.26
N LEU A 395 -8.35 -13.66 3.20
CA LEU A 395 -8.96 -12.63 2.36
C LEU A 395 -8.63 -12.90 0.90
N LEU A 396 -7.33 -13.08 0.60
CA LEU A 396 -6.85 -13.23 -0.77
C LEU A 396 -7.31 -14.55 -1.40
N GLN A 397 -7.44 -15.61 -0.61
CA GLN A 397 -7.93 -16.90 -1.09
C GLN A 397 -9.38 -16.82 -1.56
N GLN A 398 -10.22 -16.02 -0.91
CA GLN A 398 -11.63 -15.84 -1.28
C GLN A 398 -11.83 -15.02 -2.56
N MET A 399 -10.82 -14.26 -2.99
CA MET A 399 -10.91 -13.46 -4.21
C MET A 399 -10.98 -14.36 -5.45
N ARG A 400 -12.09 -14.25 -6.20
CA ARG A 400 -12.32 -14.98 -7.46
C ARG A 400 -11.92 -14.18 -8.70
N ASN A 401 -11.80 -12.86 -8.57
CA ASN A 401 -11.36 -11.94 -9.60
C ASN A 401 -10.67 -10.73 -8.96
N PRO A 402 -9.80 -10.00 -9.69
CA PRO A 402 -9.28 -8.72 -9.25
C PRO A 402 -10.42 -7.74 -8.97
N VAL A 403 -10.24 -6.94 -7.93
CA VAL A 403 -11.01 -5.74 -7.67
C VAL A 403 -10.60 -4.68 -8.69
N TRP A 404 -11.57 -4.02 -9.32
CA TRP A 404 -11.34 -2.98 -10.35
C TRP A 404 -10.66 -3.49 -11.63
N LEU A 405 -10.92 -4.72 -12.03
CA LEU A 405 -10.69 -5.16 -13.40
C LEU A 405 -11.65 -4.41 -14.33
N ILE A 406 -11.13 -3.56 -15.21
CA ILE A 406 -11.94 -2.67 -16.06
C ILE A 406 -11.59 -2.95 -17.53
N PRO A 407 -12.53 -3.47 -18.33
CA PRO A 407 -12.33 -3.62 -19.76
C PRO A 407 -12.05 -2.27 -20.44
N PRO A 408 -11.18 -2.21 -21.47
CA PRO A 408 -10.86 -0.97 -22.18
C PRO A 408 -12.09 -0.20 -22.70
N GLN A 409 -13.11 -0.92 -23.17
CA GLN A 409 -14.36 -0.29 -23.63
C GLN A 409 -15.14 0.36 -22.47
N THR A 410 -15.20 -0.30 -21.32
CA THR A 410 -15.84 0.25 -20.12
C THR A 410 -15.08 1.48 -19.62
N TYR A 411 -13.74 1.43 -19.62
CA TYR A 411 -12.91 2.57 -19.28
C TYR A 411 -13.17 3.77 -20.19
N LEU A 412 -13.19 3.55 -21.51
CA LEU A 412 -13.52 4.58 -22.49
C LEU A 412 -14.92 5.17 -22.27
N MET A 413 -15.92 4.32 -21.97
CA MET A 413 -17.27 4.78 -21.67
C MET A 413 -17.32 5.64 -20.40
N MET A 414 -16.66 5.19 -19.32
CA MET A 414 -16.57 5.95 -18.07
C MET A 414 -15.94 7.32 -18.30
N TRP A 415 -14.87 7.37 -19.10
CA TRP A 415 -14.22 8.61 -19.48
C TRP A 415 -15.18 9.54 -20.27
N LEU A 416 -15.70 9.08 -21.42
CA LEU A 416 -16.56 9.89 -22.28
C LEU A 416 -17.80 10.42 -21.53
N VAL A 417 -18.46 9.57 -20.74
CA VAL A 417 -19.65 9.97 -19.98
C VAL A 417 -19.31 11.02 -18.94
N THR A 418 -18.21 10.83 -18.20
CA THR A 418 -17.75 11.77 -17.16
C THR A 418 -17.46 13.14 -17.76
N ASP A 419 -16.74 13.19 -18.88
CA ASP A 419 -16.37 14.44 -19.55
C ASP A 419 -17.59 15.12 -20.16
N CYS A 420 -18.46 14.38 -20.86
CA CYS A 420 -19.68 14.94 -21.43
C CYS A 420 -20.58 15.55 -20.35
N VAL A 421 -20.81 14.84 -19.24
CA VAL A 421 -21.62 15.35 -18.12
C VAL A 421 -20.98 16.60 -17.53
N SER A 422 -19.67 16.55 -17.27
CA SER A 422 -18.93 17.71 -16.75
C SER A 422 -19.07 18.92 -17.67
N ILE A 423 -18.80 18.77 -18.97
CA ILE A 423 -18.91 19.84 -19.97
C ILE A 423 -20.33 20.40 -20.06
N LEU A 424 -21.37 19.55 -20.04
CA LEU A 424 -22.76 20.02 -20.06
C LEU A 424 -23.10 20.87 -18.85
N VAL A 425 -22.64 20.48 -17.65
CA VAL A 425 -22.83 21.26 -16.42
C VAL A 425 -22.01 22.55 -16.46
N LEU A 426 -20.78 22.52 -16.99
CA LEU A 426 -19.97 23.73 -17.20
C LEU A 426 -20.70 24.73 -18.12
N LEU A 427 -21.18 24.27 -19.28
CA LEU A 427 -21.91 25.12 -20.22
C LEU A 427 -23.18 25.69 -19.57
N TRP A 428 -23.94 24.84 -18.87
CA TRP A 428 -25.14 25.26 -18.16
C TRP A 428 -24.86 26.31 -17.08
N THR A 429 -23.82 26.13 -16.25
CA THR A 429 -23.46 27.09 -15.20
C THR A 429 -23.06 28.45 -15.74
N PHE A 430 -22.28 28.49 -16.84
CA PHE A 430 -21.92 29.74 -17.51
C PHE A 430 -23.12 30.40 -18.19
N LEU A 431 -23.97 29.64 -18.88
CA LEU A 431 -25.20 30.17 -19.50
C LEU A 431 -26.16 30.76 -18.45
N LEU A 432 -26.34 30.08 -17.33
CA LEU A 432 -27.19 30.56 -16.23
C LEU A 432 -26.67 31.88 -15.67
N HIS A 433 -25.38 31.96 -15.34
CA HIS A 433 -24.78 33.19 -14.83
C HIS A 433 -24.81 34.32 -15.88
N GLY A 434 -24.65 34.01 -17.16
CA GLY A 434 -24.76 34.98 -18.24
C GLY A 434 -26.16 35.58 -18.36
N ARG A 435 -27.20 34.75 -18.22
CA ARG A 435 -28.59 35.22 -18.19
C ARG A 435 -28.84 36.12 -16.98
N CYS A 436 -28.45 35.69 -15.79
CA CYS A 436 -28.61 36.49 -14.57
C CYS A 436 -27.84 37.82 -14.63
N ALA A 437 -26.64 37.83 -15.21
CA ALA A 437 -25.85 39.05 -15.39
C ALA A 437 -26.53 40.02 -16.38
N GLY A 438 -27.05 39.52 -17.50
CA GLY A 438 -27.78 40.34 -18.47
C GLY A 438 -29.08 40.93 -17.91
N GLU A 439 -29.83 40.17 -17.10
CA GLU A 439 -31.01 40.68 -16.38
C GLU A 439 -30.65 41.77 -15.36
N ARG A 440 -29.54 41.60 -14.63
CA ARG A 440 -29.04 42.58 -13.67
C ARG A 440 -28.56 43.87 -14.35
N GLU A 441 -27.94 43.77 -15.52
CA GLU A 441 -27.53 44.94 -16.32
C GLU A 441 -28.76 45.68 -16.88
N ARG A 442 -29.77 44.95 -17.37
CA ARG A 442 -31.03 45.53 -17.87
C ARG A 442 -31.81 46.27 -16.77
N THR A 443 -31.99 45.64 -15.60
CA THR A 443 -32.66 46.26 -14.45
C THR A 443 -31.87 47.44 -13.89
N GLY A 444 -30.54 47.37 -13.86
CA GLY A 444 -29.68 48.49 -13.48
C GLY A 444 -29.77 49.68 -14.45
N LEU A 445 -29.88 49.42 -15.75
CA LEU A 445 -30.07 50.45 -16.78
C LEU A 445 -31.45 51.11 -16.63
N GLU A 446 -32.51 50.33 -16.42
CA GLU A 446 -33.87 50.83 -16.17
C GLU A 446 -33.91 51.71 -14.91
N ALA A 447 -33.28 51.29 -13.81
CA ALA A 447 -33.18 52.08 -12.58
C ALA A 447 -32.38 53.38 -12.77
N ALA A 448 -31.28 53.34 -13.52
CA ALA A 448 -30.47 54.52 -13.82
C ALA A 448 -31.23 55.54 -14.70
N VAL A 449 -31.97 55.06 -15.70
CA VAL A 449 -32.85 55.92 -16.53
C VAL A 449 -33.94 56.57 -15.69
N LEU A 450 -34.52 55.82 -14.75
CA LEU A 450 -35.59 56.31 -13.86
C LEU A 450 -35.07 57.35 -12.87
N LEU A 451 -33.89 57.13 -12.27
CA LEU A 451 -33.19 58.11 -11.44
C LEU A 451 -32.83 59.38 -12.22
N THR A 452 -32.39 59.24 -13.47
CA THR A 452 -32.05 60.39 -14.33
C THR A 452 -33.31 61.22 -14.65
N ARG A 453 -34.46 60.56 -14.90
CA ARG A 453 -35.75 61.23 -15.09
C ARG A 453 -36.21 61.96 -13.83
N ILE A 454 -36.09 61.33 -12.65
CA ILE A 454 -36.44 61.96 -11.36
C ILE A 454 -35.55 63.19 -11.10
N ASN A 455 -34.24 63.09 -11.32
CA ASN A 455 -33.33 64.22 -11.13
C ASN A 455 -33.63 65.39 -12.07
N ASN A 456 -33.99 65.11 -13.33
CA ASN A 456 -34.39 66.16 -14.26
C ASN A 456 -35.71 66.84 -13.82
N PHE A 457 -36.65 66.08 -13.24
CA PHE A 457 -37.90 66.62 -12.71
C PHE A 457 -37.73 67.44 -11.43
N MET A 458 -36.64 67.26 -10.69
CA MET A 458 -36.32 68.00 -9.46
C MET A 458 -35.49 69.27 -9.73
N MET A 459 -35.04 69.47 -10.98
CA MET A 459 -34.19 70.59 -11.42
C MET A 459 -34.94 71.61 -12.29
N GLU A 460 -36.20 71.33 -12.63
CA GLU A 460 -37.21 72.29 -13.13
C GLU A 460 -38.05 72.80 -11.95
#